data_AF-A0A947QIR1-F1
#
_entry.id   AF-A0A947QIR1-F1
#
_cell.length_a   1.000
_cell.length_b   1.000
_cell.length_c   1.000
_cell.angle_alpha   90.00
_cell.angle_beta   90.00
_cell.angle_gamma   90.00
#
_symmetry.space_group_name_H-M   'P 1'
#
loop_
_entity.id
_entity.type
_entity.pdbx_description
1 polymer ?
#
loop_
_entity_poly.entity_id
_entity_poly.type
_entity_poly.pdbx_seq_one_letter_code
_entity_poly.pdbx_strand_id
1 'polypeptide(L)'
;CALALVASGAWAQGRAAAIVEYSSGDDLIVIRDGRRLPGQDAIGLELYQGDQVQTGKGVFVELRLSSGGSVIKLSENTTFILERLSDGQTSMQLVYGRVRAKVEKLTGTEAFSLRSSQAVAGVRGTDFGLDVVASRLATASMATNVYCFEGSVEVTAFVKSDAQAAESLEAIPRAFVIAAGEMVRVEGSAGKAEATRGAVEQSIKDFWSANDYSSVSSVLAPVAAPVATGAPAAAATVAPAAAATVAPAAGAAEDSASLTELYEAGYDRGYADAKARFEPAPDFLPEGALGKEGVAAFRASARLQKGGIIAGGLCGLGGAGLAVTGFILTQAGDAAGGTVMLETGAVLSAMAIPFLALSLLVRY
;
A
#
# COMPACT_ATOMS: atom_id res chain seq x y z
N CYS A 1 12.87 -38.63 38.48
CA CYS A 1 12.54 -38.03 37.18
C CYS A 1 11.19 -37.34 37.28
N ALA A 2 11.17 -36.05 37.62
CA ALA A 2 9.95 -35.26 37.64
C ALA A 2 9.70 -34.71 36.23
N LEU A 3 8.59 -35.13 35.62
CA LEU A 3 8.16 -34.72 34.30
C LEU A 3 7.61 -33.29 34.40
N ALA A 4 8.34 -32.32 33.84
CA ALA A 4 7.91 -30.93 33.80
C ALA A 4 6.80 -30.79 32.75
N LEU A 5 5.59 -30.46 33.22
CA LEU A 5 4.45 -30.04 32.39
C LEU A 5 4.78 -28.66 31.80
N VAL A 6 5.07 -28.58 30.51
CA VAL A 6 5.15 -27.31 29.80
C VAL A 6 3.72 -26.87 29.52
N ALA A 7 3.20 -25.95 30.34
CA ALA A 7 1.96 -25.27 30.05
C ALA A 7 2.18 -24.36 28.83
N SER A 8 1.62 -24.75 27.69
CA SER A 8 1.48 -23.87 26.53
C SER A 8 0.59 -22.70 26.94
N GLY A 9 1.18 -21.52 27.13
CA GLY A 9 0.43 -20.30 27.33
C GLY A 9 -0.42 -20.04 26.09
N ALA A 10 -1.73 -20.24 26.20
CA ALA A 10 -2.69 -19.63 25.31
C ALA A 10 -2.62 -18.12 25.56
N TRP A 11 -1.88 -17.41 24.71
CA TRP A 11 -1.81 -15.96 24.75
C TRP A 11 -3.22 -15.46 24.49
N ALA A 12 -3.80 -14.76 25.46
CA ALA A 12 -5.02 -14.03 25.27
C ALA A 12 -4.77 -13.00 24.15
N GLN A 13 -5.14 -13.35 22.91
CA GLN A 13 -5.21 -12.38 21.84
C GLN A 13 -6.26 -11.35 22.27
N GLY A 14 -5.80 -10.12 22.47
CA GLY A 14 -6.70 -8.99 22.68
C GLY A 14 -7.72 -8.92 21.55
N ARG A 15 -8.87 -8.29 21.80
CA ARG A 15 -9.90 -8.09 20.76
C ARG A 15 -9.27 -7.39 19.55
N ALA A 16 -9.57 -7.89 18.34
CA ALA A 16 -9.14 -7.25 17.10
C ALA A 16 -9.56 -5.78 17.11
N ALA A 17 -8.61 -4.88 16.85
CA ALA A 17 -8.78 -3.44 16.85
C ALA A 17 -9.35 -2.94 15.53
N ALA A 18 -8.88 -3.50 14.42
CA ALA A 18 -9.37 -3.22 13.08
C ALA A 18 -9.21 -4.45 12.18
N ILE A 19 -9.91 -4.46 11.05
CA ILE A 19 -9.79 -5.48 10.02
C ILE A 19 -9.49 -4.77 8.70
N VAL A 20 -8.55 -5.31 7.93
CA VAL A 20 -8.30 -4.84 6.57
C VAL A 20 -9.45 -5.30 5.67
N GLU A 21 -10.25 -4.37 5.18
CA GLU A 21 -11.43 -4.65 4.34
C GLU A 21 -11.07 -4.65 2.85
N TYR A 22 -10.09 -3.84 2.47
CA TYR A 22 -9.64 -3.72 1.09
C TYR A 22 -8.15 -3.37 1.02
N SER A 23 -7.46 -3.94 0.03
CA SER A 23 -6.13 -3.51 -0.39
C SER A 23 -6.09 -3.45 -1.91
N SER A 24 -5.54 -2.37 -2.48
CA SER A 24 -5.39 -2.24 -3.94
C SER A 24 -4.18 -3.00 -4.50
N GLY A 25 -3.33 -3.56 -3.64
CA GLY A 25 -2.16 -4.35 -4.04
C GLY A 25 -1.51 -5.07 -2.86
N ASP A 26 -0.40 -5.76 -3.15
CA ASP A 26 0.22 -6.70 -2.21
C ASP A 26 1.34 -6.09 -1.34
N ASP A 27 1.76 -4.85 -1.63
CA ASP A 27 2.79 -4.13 -0.86
C ASP A 27 2.18 -3.49 0.39
N LEU A 28 1.71 -4.34 1.30
CA LEU A 28 1.25 -3.99 2.63
C LEU A 28 2.10 -4.74 3.67
N ILE A 29 2.74 -3.99 4.56
CA ILE A 29 3.54 -4.55 5.64
C ILE A 29 2.87 -4.22 6.97
N VAL A 30 2.55 -5.26 7.74
CA VAL A 30 2.11 -5.11 9.13
C VAL A 30 3.24 -5.53 10.06
N ILE A 31 3.57 -4.67 11.02
CA ILE A 31 4.56 -4.90 12.06
C ILE A 31 3.85 -5.03 13.39
N ARG A 32 4.02 -6.18 14.05
CA ARG A 32 3.47 -6.51 15.37
C ARG A 32 4.60 -6.83 16.32
N ASP A 33 4.66 -6.13 17.46
CA ASP A 33 5.71 -6.29 18.47
C ASP A 33 7.14 -6.22 17.87
N GLY A 34 7.34 -5.31 16.91
CA GLY A 34 8.62 -5.12 16.23
C GLY A 34 8.97 -6.18 15.18
N ARG A 35 8.07 -7.13 14.89
CA ARG A 35 8.26 -8.17 13.87
C ARG A 35 7.30 -7.96 12.71
N ARG A 36 7.81 -8.08 11.48
CA ARG A 36 6.95 -8.12 10.29
C ARG A 36 6.13 -9.40 10.31
N LEU A 37 4.82 -9.28 10.11
CA LEU A 37 3.98 -10.44 9.87
C LEU A 37 4.36 -11.03 8.50
N PRO A 38 4.42 -12.37 8.38
CA PRO A 38 4.69 -13.02 7.10
C PRO A 38 3.60 -12.64 6.08
N GLY A 39 3.96 -12.60 4.79
CA GLY A 39 3.10 -12.18 3.67
C GLY A 39 1.85 -13.07 3.52
N GLN A 40 0.86 -12.80 4.36
CA GLN A 40 -0.50 -13.29 4.26
C GLN A 40 -1.28 -12.37 3.34
N ASP A 41 -2.43 -12.86 2.86
CA ASP A 41 -3.43 -12.00 2.23
C ASP A 41 -3.72 -10.82 3.17
N ALA A 42 -3.55 -9.62 2.64
CA ALA A 42 -3.80 -8.39 3.37
C ALA A 42 -5.27 -8.31 3.77
N ILE A 43 -6.19 -8.82 2.93
CA ILE A 43 -7.62 -8.69 3.12
C ILE A 43 -8.10 -9.68 4.19
N GLY A 44 -8.93 -9.19 5.11
CA GLY A 44 -9.41 -9.96 6.27
C GLY A 44 -8.41 -10.05 7.41
N LEU A 45 -7.20 -9.48 7.27
CA LEU A 45 -6.21 -9.47 8.34
C LEU A 45 -6.70 -8.65 9.53
N GLU A 46 -6.74 -9.29 10.69
CA GLU A 46 -7.01 -8.63 11.97
C GLU A 46 -5.77 -7.88 12.47
N LEU A 47 -5.95 -6.59 12.71
CA LEU A 47 -4.99 -5.70 13.33
C LEU A 47 -5.34 -5.56 14.81
N TYR A 48 -4.34 -5.57 15.67
CA TYR A 48 -4.48 -5.34 17.11
C TYR A 48 -3.84 -4.02 17.52
N GLN A 49 -4.13 -3.61 18.75
CA GLN A 49 -3.47 -2.47 19.36
C GLN A 49 -1.94 -2.68 19.38
N GLY A 50 -1.21 -1.64 19.00
CA GLY A 50 0.25 -1.64 18.85
C GLY A 50 0.73 -1.99 17.44
N ASP A 51 -0.14 -2.48 16.56
CA ASP A 51 0.25 -2.80 15.20
C ASP A 51 0.57 -1.54 14.39
N GLN A 52 1.62 -1.63 13.60
CA GLN A 52 2.03 -0.63 12.62
C GLN A 52 1.77 -1.14 11.21
N VAL A 53 1.02 -0.37 10.44
CA VAL A 53 0.67 -0.65 9.05
C VAL A 53 1.49 0.27 8.14
N GLN A 54 2.18 -0.31 7.17
CA GLN A 54 2.96 0.41 6.16
C GLN A 54 2.46 0.04 4.76
N THR A 55 2.06 1.05 3.99
CA THR A 55 1.65 0.88 2.58
C THR A 55 2.80 1.23 1.65
N GLY A 56 2.94 0.42 0.60
CA GLY A 56 3.88 0.64 -0.49
C GLY A 56 3.46 1.72 -1.47
N LYS A 57 4.19 1.79 -2.58
CA LYS A 57 3.88 2.70 -3.69
C LYS A 57 2.65 2.22 -4.46
N GLY A 58 1.69 3.11 -4.72
CA GLY A 58 0.45 2.79 -5.44
C GLY A 58 -0.52 1.90 -4.67
N VAL A 59 -0.25 1.59 -3.40
CA VAL A 59 -1.11 0.73 -2.57
C VAL A 59 -2.01 1.58 -1.67
N PHE A 60 -3.31 1.35 -1.74
CA PHE A 60 -4.33 1.94 -0.90
C PHE A 60 -4.97 0.85 -0.07
N VAL A 61 -5.19 1.13 1.21
CA VAL A 61 -5.75 0.16 2.15
C VAL A 61 -6.92 0.77 2.89
N GLU A 62 -8.02 0.03 3.01
CA GLU A 62 -9.19 0.43 3.79
C GLU A 62 -9.29 -0.47 5.02
N LEU A 63 -9.28 0.15 6.19
CA LEU A 63 -9.38 -0.47 7.49
C LEU A 63 -10.74 -0.18 8.09
N ARG A 64 -11.45 -1.24 8.51
CA ARG A 64 -12.67 -1.13 9.29
C ARG A 64 -12.31 -1.27 10.77
N LEU A 65 -12.69 -0.29 11.59
CA LEU A 65 -12.48 -0.40 13.04
C LEU A 65 -13.46 -1.42 13.64
N SER A 66 -13.02 -2.14 14.68
CA SER A 66 -13.88 -3.11 15.38
C SER A 66 -14.73 -2.51 16.50
N SER A 67 -14.40 -1.29 16.93
CA SER A 67 -15.09 -0.54 18.00
C SER A 67 -16.31 0.25 17.51
N GLY A 68 -16.55 0.31 16.19
CA GLY A 68 -17.68 0.98 15.55
C GLY A 68 -17.67 0.78 14.03
N GLY A 69 -18.56 1.40 13.25
CA GLY A 69 -18.58 1.23 11.78
C GLY A 69 -17.63 2.14 11.00
N SER A 70 -16.72 2.83 11.69
CA SER A 70 -15.81 3.82 11.09
C SER A 70 -14.79 3.18 10.13
N VAL A 71 -14.53 3.85 9.01
CA VAL A 71 -13.61 3.39 7.95
C VAL A 71 -12.45 4.35 7.81
N ILE A 72 -11.25 3.79 7.73
CA ILE A 72 -10.01 4.54 7.58
C ILE A 72 -9.35 4.09 6.28
N LYS A 73 -9.08 5.03 5.39
CA LYS A 73 -8.37 4.78 4.14
C LYS A 73 -6.95 5.33 4.24
N LEU A 74 -5.98 4.44 4.11
CA LEU A 74 -4.56 4.75 4.03
C LEU A 74 -4.18 4.92 2.57
N SER A 75 -3.45 6.00 2.27
CA SER A 75 -2.86 6.21 0.95
C SER A 75 -1.57 5.41 0.76
N GLU A 76 -0.99 5.46 -0.43
CA GLU A 76 0.35 4.93 -0.68
C GLU A 76 1.42 5.58 0.21
N ASN A 77 2.55 4.89 0.41
CA ASN A 77 3.70 5.36 1.19
C ASN A 77 3.31 5.90 2.57
N THR A 78 2.39 5.23 3.25
CA THR A 78 1.82 5.66 4.53
C THR A 78 2.30 4.75 5.65
N THR A 79 2.68 5.35 6.77
CA THR A 79 3.00 4.63 8.01
C THR A 79 2.01 5.05 9.10
N PHE A 80 1.23 4.09 9.54
CA PHE A 80 0.12 4.26 10.46
C PHE A 80 0.23 3.31 11.65
N ILE A 81 -0.12 3.75 12.85
CA ILE A 81 0.00 2.96 14.09
C ILE A 81 -1.33 2.99 14.83
N LEU A 82 -1.80 1.82 15.26
CA LEU A 82 -2.98 1.68 16.11
C LEU A 82 -2.56 1.78 17.58
N GLU A 83 -2.64 2.96 18.20
CA GLU A 83 -2.10 3.16 19.56
C GLU A 83 -3.00 2.63 20.67
N ARG A 84 -4.28 3.04 20.67
CA ARG A 84 -5.23 2.71 21.74
C ARG A 84 -6.62 2.57 21.18
N LEU A 85 -7.18 1.38 21.32
CA LEU A 85 -8.57 1.09 21.00
C LEU A 85 -9.17 0.38 22.22
N SER A 86 -9.53 1.17 23.23
CA SER A 86 -10.19 0.72 24.46
C SER A 86 -11.67 1.11 24.43
N ASP A 87 -12.48 0.55 25.34
CA ASP A 87 -13.93 0.81 25.41
C ASP A 87 -14.26 2.32 25.36
N GLY A 88 -14.68 2.78 24.19
CA GLY A 88 -15.04 4.17 23.91
C GLY A 88 -13.91 5.15 23.58
N GLN A 89 -12.63 4.74 23.54
CA GLN A 89 -11.53 5.63 23.16
C GLN A 89 -10.70 5.02 22.02
N THR A 90 -10.70 5.70 20.88
CA THR A 90 -9.88 5.36 19.71
C THR A 90 -8.83 6.44 19.49
N SER A 91 -7.56 6.08 19.67
CA SER A 91 -6.37 6.89 19.36
C SER A 91 -5.52 6.14 18.36
N MET A 92 -5.19 6.81 17.27
CA MET A 92 -4.33 6.28 16.22
C MET A 92 -3.30 7.34 15.86
N GLN A 93 -2.16 6.91 15.31
CA GLN A 93 -1.08 7.79 14.96
C GLN A 93 -0.72 7.65 13.47
N LEU A 94 -0.68 8.77 12.76
CA LEU A 94 -0.04 8.87 11.46
C LEU A 94 1.40 9.36 11.65
N VAL A 95 2.35 8.53 11.25
CA VAL A 95 3.78 8.88 11.29
C VAL A 95 4.18 9.63 10.02
N TYR A 96 3.72 9.13 8.86
CA TYR A 96 4.01 9.69 7.54
C TYR A 96 2.95 9.24 6.54
N GLY A 97 2.70 10.03 5.49
CA GLY A 97 1.79 9.72 4.40
C GLY A 97 0.47 10.46 4.52
N ARG A 98 -0.62 9.85 4.05
CA ARG A 98 -1.97 10.44 4.10
C ARG A 98 -3.00 9.42 4.54
N VAL A 99 -3.99 9.91 5.27
CA VAL A 99 -5.12 9.11 5.73
C VAL A 99 -6.40 9.92 5.64
N ARG A 100 -7.49 9.28 5.23
CA ARG A 100 -8.86 9.79 5.32
C ARG A 100 -9.67 8.88 6.22
N ALA A 101 -10.39 9.44 7.17
CA ALA A 101 -11.23 8.70 8.09
C ALA A 101 -12.67 9.20 7.98
N LYS A 102 -13.56 8.26 7.69
CA LYS A 102 -15.01 8.46 7.76
C LYS A 102 -15.48 7.88 9.08
N VAL A 103 -15.67 8.75 10.06
CA VAL A 103 -16.00 8.38 11.42
C VAL A 103 -17.51 8.45 11.61
N GLU A 104 -18.10 7.38 12.13
CA GLU A 104 -19.52 7.38 12.48
C GLU A 104 -19.81 8.34 13.64
N LYS A 105 -21.06 8.76 13.78
CA LYS A 105 -21.47 9.62 14.89
C LYS A 105 -21.31 8.87 16.21
N LEU A 106 -20.29 9.29 16.96
CA LEU A 106 -19.98 8.72 18.27
C LEU A 106 -21.11 9.01 19.26
N THR A 107 -21.50 8.00 20.04
CA THR A 107 -22.57 8.11 21.04
C THR A 107 -22.00 8.15 22.46
N GLY A 108 -22.69 8.83 23.38
CA GLY A 108 -22.25 8.92 24.78
C GLY A 108 -20.84 9.53 24.95
N THR A 109 -19.96 8.78 25.61
CA THR A 109 -18.58 9.13 26.02
C THR A 109 -17.50 8.70 25.02
N GLU A 110 -17.88 8.24 23.83
CA GLU A 110 -16.94 7.83 22.80
C GLU A 110 -16.09 8.99 22.27
N ALA A 111 -14.79 8.75 22.11
CA ALA A 111 -13.83 9.71 21.58
C ALA A 111 -12.98 9.07 20.47
N PHE A 112 -12.82 9.81 19.37
CA PHE A 112 -11.94 9.45 18.26
C PHE A 112 -10.89 10.52 18.07
N SER A 113 -9.63 10.12 18.05
CA SER A 113 -8.50 11.00 17.83
C SER A 113 -7.47 10.40 16.88
N LEU A 114 -6.95 11.24 16.01
CA LEU A 114 -5.86 10.93 15.09
C LEU A 114 -4.69 11.88 15.36
N ARG A 115 -3.56 11.30 15.75
CA ARG A 115 -2.35 12.00 16.14
C ARG A 115 -1.32 11.99 15.03
N SER A 116 -0.55 13.06 14.95
CA SER A 116 0.68 13.16 14.17
C SER A 116 1.78 13.80 15.02
N SER A 117 2.96 13.99 14.43
CA SER A 117 4.07 14.66 15.10
C SER A 117 3.79 16.15 15.42
N GLN A 118 2.92 16.81 14.65
CA GLN A 118 2.68 18.26 14.78
C GLN A 118 1.23 18.63 15.11
N ALA A 119 0.29 17.69 15.04
CA ALA A 119 -1.12 17.95 15.33
C ALA A 119 -1.87 16.73 15.88
N VAL A 120 -2.92 16.98 16.64
CA VAL A 120 -3.94 16.00 17.06
C VAL A 120 -5.29 16.46 16.54
N ALA A 121 -5.97 15.60 15.78
CA ALA A 121 -7.34 15.82 15.32
C ALA A 121 -8.31 15.00 16.16
N GLY A 122 -9.18 15.65 16.92
CA GLY A 122 -10.30 15.06 17.63
C GLY A 122 -11.59 15.27 16.84
N VAL A 123 -12.39 14.21 16.68
CA VAL A 123 -13.63 14.29 15.88
C VAL A 123 -14.79 13.56 16.54
N ARG A 124 -16.00 13.96 16.11
CA ARG A 124 -17.25 13.31 16.48
C ARG A 124 -18.18 13.25 15.26
N GLY A 125 -18.16 12.12 14.55
CA GLY A 125 -19.01 11.91 13.37
C GLY A 125 -18.67 12.81 12.20
N THR A 126 -17.46 12.64 11.65
CA THR A 126 -16.85 13.55 10.68
C THR A 126 -16.16 12.74 9.57
N ASP A 127 -16.19 13.26 8.34
CA ASP A 127 -15.31 12.83 7.24
C ASP A 127 -14.16 13.83 7.15
N PHE A 128 -12.96 13.37 7.50
CA PHE A 128 -11.78 14.23 7.58
C PHE A 128 -10.53 13.49 7.14
N GLY A 129 -9.47 14.22 6.84
CA GLY A 129 -8.17 13.64 6.54
C GLY A 129 -7.02 14.35 7.22
N LEU A 130 -5.90 13.63 7.28
CA LEU A 130 -4.66 14.08 7.85
C LEU A 130 -3.50 13.64 6.93
N ASP A 131 -2.66 14.60 6.56
CA ASP A 131 -1.45 14.37 5.77
C ASP A 131 -0.24 14.75 6.60
N VAL A 132 0.80 13.91 6.59
CA VAL A 132 2.14 14.22 7.08
C VAL A 132 3.10 13.93 5.94
N VAL A 133 3.50 14.97 5.21
CA VAL A 133 4.31 14.84 4.00
C VAL A 133 5.49 15.79 4.03
N ALA A 134 6.53 15.44 3.28
CA ALA A 134 7.66 16.34 3.07
C ALA A 134 7.20 17.56 2.25
N SER A 135 7.48 18.76 2.75
CA SER A 135 7.26 19.98 1.99
C SER A 135 8.24 20.04 0.82
N ARG A 136 7.74 20.46 -0.35
CA ARG A 136 8.54 20.64 -1.56
C ARG A 136 9.34 21.95 -1.57
N LEU A 137 9.10 22.85 -0.61
CA LEU A 137 9.75 24.16 -0.53
C LEU A 137 11.10 24.07 0.20
N ALA A 138 12.19 24.05 -0.60
CA ALA A 138 13.61 24.40 -0.36
C ALA A 138 14.36 23.96 0.93
N THR A 139 13.68 23.76 2.05
CA THR A 139 14.21 23.19 3.30
C THR A 139 13.40 21.94 3.56
N ALA A 140 14.03 20.81 3.88
CA ALA A 140 13.36 19.55 4.16
C ALA A 140 12.49 19.63 5.44
N SER A 141 11.40 20.38 5.40
CA SER A 141 10.41 20.53 6.45
C SER A 141 9.29 19.51 6.25
N MET A 142 8.76 18.98 7.34
CA MET A 142 7.50 18.25 7.31
C MET A 142 6.35 19.25 7.36
N ALA A 143 5.35 19.01 6.52
CA ALA A 143 4.08 19.72 6.55
C ALA A 143 2.99 18.74 7.00
N THR A 144 2.23 19.15 8.01
CA THR A 144 1.07 18.43 8.51
C THR A 144 -0.18 19.18 8.09
N ASN A 145 -1.06 18.56 7.30
CA ASN A 145 -2.34 19.14 6.91
C ASN A 145 -3.46 18.36 7.57
N VAL A 146 -4.39 19.07 8.22
CA VAL A 146 -5.63 18.48 8.76
C VAL A 146 -6.80 19.19 8.09
N TYR A 147 -7.65 18.44 7.39
CA TYR A 147 -8.76 18.98 6.60
C TYR A 147 -10.07 18.24 6.86
N CYS A 148 -11.18 18.96 6.75
CA CYS A 148 -12.52 18.42 6.97
C CYS A 148 -13.33 18.44 5.66
N PHE A 149 -13.91 17.30 5.28
CA PHE A 149 -14.83 17.18 4.15
C PHE A 149 -16.28 17.36 4.58
N GLU A 150 -16.67 16.73 5.68
CA GLU A 150 -18.03 16.79 6.24
C GLU A 150 -17.98 16.79 7.76
N GLY A 151 -18.75 17.68 8.41
CA GLY A 151 -18.82 17.79 9.87
C GLY A 151 -17.86 18.83 10.43
N SER A 152 -17.30 18.57 11.61
CA SER A 152 -16.32 19.43 12.27
C SER A 152 -15.17 18.62 12.90
N VAL A 153 -13.99 19.23 12.92
CA VAL A 153 -12.78 18.65 13.54
C VAL A 153 -12.19 19.65 14.51
N GLU A 154 -11.84 19.19 15.70
CA GLU A 154 -11.02 19.93 16.64
C GLU A 154 -9.55 19.56 16.44
N VAL A 155 -8.73 20.53 16.03
CA VAL A 155 -7.31 20.35 15.74
C VAL A 155 -6.49 21.04 16.81
N THR A 156 -5.72 20.27 17.57
CA THR A 156 -4.67 20.81 18.44
C THR A 156 -3.34 20.74 17.71
N ALA A 157 -2.83 21.88 17.25
CA ALA A 157 -1.51 21.98 16.60
C ALA A 157 -0.42 22.35 17.62
N PHE A 158 0.75 21.75 17.48
CA PHE A 158 1.91 22.04 18.31
C PHE A 158 2.82 23.05 17.59
N VAL A 159 2.77 24.30 18.04
CA VAL A 159 3.44 25.46 17.42
C VAL A 159 4.70 25.80 18.21
N LYS A 160 5.78 26.14 17.51
CA LYS A 160 7.05 26.62 18.11
C LYS A 160 7.43 27.96 17.52
N SER A 161 7.55 28.97 18.37
CA SER A 161 8.04 30.29 17.96
C SER A 161 9.57 30.32 17.81
N ASP A 162 10.08 31.38 17.18
CA ASP A 162 11.52 31.63 17.01
C ASP A 162 12.31 31.55 18.32
N ALA A 163 11.78 32.18 19.37
CA ALA A 163 12.39 32.18 20.70
C ALA A 163 12.44 30.77 21.29
N GLN A 164 11.37 30.00 21.14
CA GLN A 164 11.31 28.62 21.63
C GLN A 164 12.20 27.67 20.84
N ALA A 165 12.35 27.90 19.53
CA ALA A 165 13.26 27.13 18.70
C ALA A 165 14.72 27.38 19.09
N ALA A 166 15.10 28.63 19.36
CA ALA A 166 16.45 29.00 19.79
C ALA A 166 16.83 28.41 21.15
N GLU A 167 15.86 28.33 22.07
CA GLU A 167 16.06 27.81 23.42
C GLU A 167 15.69 26.33 23.58
N SER A 168 15.34 25.64 22.47
CA SER A 168 14.92 24.23 22.47
C SER A 168 13.75 23.92 23.42
N LEU A 169 12.82 24.86 23.58
CA LEU A 169 11.66 24.73 24.46
C LEU A 169 10.54 23.85 23.86
N GLU A 170 9.61 23.47 24.73
CA GLU A 170 8.42 22.68 24.39
C GLU A 170 7.47 23.45 23.45
N ALA A 171 6.77 22.71 22.59
CA ALA A 171 5.79 23.28 21.67
C ALA A 171 4.52 23.71 22.41
N ILE A 172 3.93 24.84 22.00
CA ILE A 172 2.70 25.35 22.57
C ILE A 172 1.51 24.72 21.83
N PRO A 173 0.59 24.03 22.53
CA PRO A 173 -0.64 23.55 21.93
C PRO A 173 -1.56 24.72 21.58
N ARG A 174 -2.03 24.77 20.34
CA ARG A 174 -3.05 25.71 19.86
C ARG A 174 -4.23 24.95 19.29
N ALA A 175 -5.41 25.20 19.83
CA ALA A 175 -6.64 24.57 19.37
C ALA A 175 -7.31 25.37 18.25
N PHE A 176 -7.80 24.67 17.23
CA PHE A 176 -8.54 25.20 16.10
C PHE A 176 -9.76 24.30 15.86
N VAL A 177 -10.94 24.89 15.67
CA VAL A 177 -12.10 24.14 15.18
C VAL A 177 -12.27 24.43 13.70
N ILE A 178 -12.21 23.40 12.85
CA ILE A 178 -12.43 23.51 11.40
C ILE A 178 -13.74 22.86 10.98
N ALA A 179 -14.47 23.53 10.09
CA ALA A 179 -15.69 23.03 9.46
C ALA A 179 -15.42 22.40 8.09
N ALA A 180 -16.45 21.81 7.48
CA ALA A 180 -16.39 21.28 6.13
C ALA A 180 -15.81 22.30 5.12
N GLY A 181 -14.80 21.89 4.36
CA GLY A 181 -14.10 22.73 3.39
C GLY A 181 -12.96 23.58 3.97
N GLU A 182 -12.73 23.52 5.28
CA GLU A 182 -11.60 24.17 5.95
C GLU A 182 -10.44 23.20 6.25
N MET A 183 -9.25 23.76 6.40
CA MET A 183 -8.00 23.06 6.68
C MET A 183 -7.12 23.86 7.65
N VAL A 184 -6.38 23.15 8.50
CA VAL A 184 -5.23 23.68 9.24
C VAL A 184 -3.96 23.05 8.70
N ARG A 185 -3.01 23.89 8.30
CA ARG A 185 -1.68 23.49 7.84
C ARG A 185 -0.66 23.89 8.88
N VAL A 186 0.11 22.93 9.36
CA VAL A 186 1.23 23.11 10.27
C VAL A 186 2.50 22.85 9.49
N GLU A 187 3.33 23.87 9.32
CA GLU A 187 4.64 23.72 8.69
C GLU A 187 5.72 24.04 9.68
N GLY A 188 6.79 23.22 9.68
CA GLY A 188 7.93 23.48 10.54
C GLY A 188 9.26 23.50 9.82
N SER A 189 9.94 24.65 9.81
CA SER A 189 11.31 24.80 9.30
C SER A 189 12.25 25.14 10.45
N ALA A 190 13.37 24.41 10.54
CA ALA A 190 14.48 24.69 11.47
C ALA A 190 14.03 24.94 12.93
N GLY A 191 13.13 24.11 13.45
CA GLY A 191 12.66 24.16 14.85
C GLY A 191 11.50 25.11 15.12
N LYS A 192 11.14 25.97 14.16
CA LYS A 192 9.89 26.74 14.18
C LYS A 192 8.76 25.87 13.65
N ALA A 193 7.55 26.04 14.16
CA ALA A 193 6.35 25.43 13.61
C ALA A 193 5.22 26.44 13.68
N GLU A 194 4.60 26.76 12.54
CA GLU A 194 3.49 27.71 12.44
C GLU A 194 2.25 26.99 11.92
N ALA A 195 1.09 27.30 12.51
CA ALA A 195 -0.20 26.74 12.12
C ALA A 195 -1.04 27.83 11.45
N THR A 196 -1.46 27.57 10.21
CA THR A 196 -2.28 28.47 9.40
C THR A 196 -3.61 27.80 9.05
N ARG A 197 -4.71 28.56 9.14
CA ARG A 197 -6.03 28.10 8.69
C ARG A 197 -6.28 28.57 7.27
N GLY A 198 -6.85 27.71 6.43
CA GLY A 198 -7.25 28.05 5.07
C GLY A 198 -8.35 27.13 4.54
N ALA A 199 -8.66 27.26 3.25
CA ALA A 199 -9.54 26.32 2.56
C ALA A 199 -8.77 25.03 2.23
N VAL A 200 -9.48 23.90 2.13
CA VAL A 200 -8.91 22.64 1.63
C VAL A 200 -8.36 22.84 0.23
N GLU A 201 -7.08 22.52 0.04
CA GLU A 201 -6.38 22.65 -1.24
C GLU A 201 -7.04 21.79 -2.33
N GLN A 202 -7.13 22.32 -3.55
CA GLN A 202 -7.77 21.59 -4.66
C GLN A 202 -7.07 20.27 -4.95
N SER A 203 -5.74 20.22 -4.85
CA SER A 203 -4.96 18.99 -5.04
C SER A 203 -5.33 17.87 -4.07
N ILE A 204 -5.70 18.21 -2.83
CA ILE A 204 -6.16 17.25 -1.81
C ILE A 204 -7.55 16.73 -2.18
N LYS A 205 -8.45 17.61 -2.63
CA LYS A 205 -9.79 17.22 -3.08
C LYS A 205 -9.69 16.27 -4.27
N ASP A 206 -8.95 16.65 -5.30
CA ASP A 206 -8.77 15.85 -6.51
C ASP A 206 -8.15 14.47 -6.19
N PHE A 207 -7.16 14.44 -5.28
CA PHE A 207 -6.55 13.20 -4.82
C PHE A 207 -7.57 12.25 -4.19
N TRP A 208 -8.41 12.72 -3.27
CA TRP A 208 -9.39 11.86 -2.61
C TRP A 208 -10.61 11.55 -3.47
N SER A 209 -10.97 12.42 -4.41
CA SER A 209 -12.00 12.12 -5.41
C SER A 209 -11.54 11.04 -6.39
N ALA A 210 -10.27 11.03 -6.79
CA ALA A 210 -9.71 9.97 -7.64
C ALA A 210 -9.53 8.63 -6.88
N ASN A 211 -9.38 8.68 -5.55
CA ASN A 211 -9.11 7.53 -4.70
C ASN A 211 -10.20 7.33 -3.63
N ASP A 212 -11.46 7.46 -4.01
CA ASP A 212 -12.59 7.38 -3.07
C ASP A 212 -12.78 5.96 -2.51
N TYR A 213 -13.59 5.81 -1.45
CA TYR A 213 -13.78 4.52 -0.76
C TYR A 213 -14.37 3.45 -1.69
N SER A 214 -13.74 2.28 -1.69
CA SER A 214 -14.12 1.14 -2.53
C SER A 214 -15.20 0.30 -1.84
N SER A 215 -15.12 0.14 -0.51
CA SER A 215 -16.06 -0.69 0.26
C SER A 215 -17.42 -0.06 0.52
N VAL A 216 -17.59 1.26 0.31
CA VAL A 216 -18.83 1.98 0.63
C VAL A 216 -19.83 1.98 -0.54
N SER A 217 -19.41 1.55 -1.74
CA SER A 217 -20.31 1.51 -2.91
C SER A 217 -21.27 0.31 -2.94
N SER A 218 -21.16 -0.67 -2.04
CA SER A 218 -22.01 -1.88 -2.04
C SER A 218 -23.02 -1.98 -0.89
N VAL A 219 -23.05 -1.05 0.06
CA VAL A 219 -23.98 -1.10 1.21
C VAL A 219 -24.83 0.17 1.27
N LEU A 220 -25.78 0.29 0.34
CA LEU A 220 -26.97 1.16 0.46
C LEU A 220 -28.03 0.76 -0.58
N ALA A 221 -28.35 -0.53 -0.64
CA ALA A 221 -29.66 -0.98 -1.10
C ALA A 221 -30.38 -1.54 0.13
N PRO A 222 -31.52 -0.96 0.56
CA PRO A 222 -32.27 -1.52 1.67
C PRO A 222 -32.81 -2.89 1.23
N VAL A 223 -32.26 -3.96 1.80
CA VAL A 223 -32.86 -5.30 1.71
C VAL A 223 -34.15 -5.24 2.51
N ALA A 224 -35.25 -4.98 1.79
CA ALA A 224 -36.58 -5.19 2.31
C ALA A 224 -36.76 -6.68 2.62
N ALA A 225 -36.87 -7.00 3.91
CA ALA A 225 -37.22 -8.31 4.38
C ALA A 225 -38.62 -8.72 3.88
N PRO A 226 -38.84 -9.93 3.36
CA PRO A 226 -40.16 -10.52 3.31
C PRO A 226 -40.43 -11.27 4.61
N VAL A 227 -41.42 -10.78 5.35
CA VAL A 227 -42.03 -11.42 6.51
C VAL A 227 -42.72 -12.72 6.07
N ALA A 228 -42.42 -13.80 6.79
CA ALA A 228 -43.05 -15.10 6.65
C ALA A 228 -44.53 -15.09 7.05
N THR A 229 -45.37 -15.80 6.30
CA THR A 229 -46.65 -16.32 6.80
C THR A 229 -46.92 -17.73 6.27
N GLY A 230 -47.12 -18.66 7.20
CA GLY A 230 -48.13 -19.72 7.12
C GLY A 230 -47.88 -20.97 6.27
N ALA A 231 -47.33 -22.02 6.90
CA ALA A 231 -47.50 -23.44 6.54
C ALA A 231 -48.96 -23.90 6.83
N PRO A 232 -49.48 -25.10 6.42
CA PRO A 232 -48.74 -26.36 6.35
C PRO A 232 -49.05 -27.38 5.22
N ALA A 233 -48.06 -28.26 5.01
CA ALA A 233 -48.10 -29.69 4.70
C ALA A 233 -49.21 -30.30 3.80
N ALA A 234 -48.81 -30.90 2.67
CA ALA A 234 -48.66 -32.37 2.55
C ALA A 234 -48.27 -32.79 1.11
N ALA A 235 -47.29 -33.70 1.05
CA ALA A 235 -47.07 -34.78 0.08
C ALA A 235 -47.19 -34.50 -1.45
N ALA A 236 -46.09 -34.75 -2.18
CA ALA A 236 -46.04 -35.78 -3.23
C ALA A 236 -44.67 -35.83 -3.94
N THR A 237 -43.97 -36.94 -3.70
CA THR A 237 -43.22 -37.77 -4.67
C THR A 237 -42.35 -37.14 -5.77
N VAL A 238 -41.09 -37.57 -5.71
CA VAL A 238 -40.00 -37.41 -6.68
C VAL A 238 -40.09 -38.46 -7.80
N ALA A 239 -39.67 -38.01 -8.99
CA ALA A 239 -39.10 -38.76 -10.14
C ALA A 239 -40.06 -39.50 -11.10
N PRO A 240 -39.59 -39.93 -12.31
CA PRO A 240 -38.87 -39.18 -13.35
C PRO A 240 -39.33 -39.57 -14.78
N ALA A 241 -38.84 -38.88 -15.82
CA ALA A 241 -38.72 -39.43 -17.18
C ALA A 241 -37.44 -38.79 -17.78
N ALA A 242 -36.30 -39.48 -17.95
CA ALA A 242 -36.00 -40.62 -18.82
C ALA A 242 -36.38 -40.34 -20.28
N ALA A 243 -35.54 -40.58 -21.29
CA ALA A 243 -34.15 -40.98 -21.38
C ALA A 243 -33.78 -40.89 -22.88
N ALA A 244 -32.53 -40.64 -23.19
CA ALA A 244 -31.91 -41.19 -24.39
C ALA A 244 -30.60 -41.84 -23.96
N THR A 245 -30.73 -43.09 -23.49
CA THR A 245 -29.62 -44.01 -23.29
C THR A 245 -29.39 -44.79 -24.57
N VAL A 246 -28.17 -44.78 -25.07
CA VAL A 246 -27.57 -45.96 -25.68
C VAL A 246 -26.28 -46.23 -24.91
N ALA A 247 -26.23 -47.40 -24.28
CA ALA A 247 -25.08 -48.02 -23.66
C ALA A 247 -25.09 -49.49 -24.13
N PRO A 248 -24.09 -50.33 -23.82
CA PRO A 248 -22.65 -50.08 -23.70
C PRO A 248 -21.85 -51.13 -24.51
N ALA A 249 -20.54 -50.96 -24.64
CA ALA A 249 -19.64 -52.09 -24.87
C ALA A 249 -18.47 -51.97 -23.90
N ALA A 250 -18.40 -52.96 -23.00
CA ALA A 250 -17.29 -53.19 -22.11
C ALA A 250 -16.06 -53.68 -22.88
N GLY A 251 -14.87 -53.32 -22.43
CA GLY A 251 -13.66 -54.01 -22.83
C GLY A 251 -12.38 -53.21 -22.60
N ALA A 252 -11.49 -53.82 -21.85
CA ALA A 252 -10.04 -53.59 -21.84
C ALA A 252 -9.52 -52.31 -21.17
N ALA A 253 -8.62 -52.53 -20.22
CA ALA A 253 -7.65 -51.56 -19.75
C ALA A 253 -6.82 -51.08 -20.93
N GLU A 254 -6.80 -49.78 -21.20
CA GLU A 254 -5.82 -49.15 -22.10
C GLU A 254 -5.67 -47.66 -21.76
N ASP A 255 -4.44 -47.33 -21.39
CA ASP A 255 -3.75 -46.04 -21.47
C ASP A 255 -4.28 -44.81 -20.73
N SER A 256 -3.72 -44.62 -19.52
CA SER A 256 -3.61 -43.33 -18.83
C SER A 256 -3.01 -42.21 -19.70
N ALA A 257 -2.33 -42.53 -20.79
CA ALA A 257 -1.86 -41.58 -21.79
C ALA A 257 -3.02 -40.86 -22.50
N SER A 258 -4.14 -41.54 -22.76
CA SER A 258 -5.29 -40.97 -23.49
C SER A 258 -6.04 -39.88 -22.70
N LEU A 259 -6.04 -39.98 -21.36
CA LEU A 259 -6.71 -39.02 -20.49
C LEU A 259 -5.85 -37.76 -20.26
N THR A 260 -4.53 -37.93 -20.22
CA THR A 260 -3.56 -36.83 -20.22
C THR A 260 -3.58 -36.08 -21.56
N GLU A 261 -3.62 -36.78 -22.69
CA GLU A 261 -3.73 -36.15 -24.02
C GLU A 261 -5.04 -35.36 -24.18
N LEU A 262 -6.16 -35.87 -23.65
CA LEU A 262 -7.43 -35.15 -23.66
C LEU A 262 -7.41 -33.91 -22.76
N TYR A 263 -6.71 -33.97 -21.62
CA TYR A 263 -6.53 -32.85 -20.72
C TYR A 263 -5.60 -31.78 -21.32
N GLU A 264 -4.47 -32.18 -21.88
CA GLU A 264 -3.50 -31.30 -22.54
C GLU A 264 -4.12 -30.62 -23.76
N ALA A 265 -4.87 -31.35 -24.60
CA ALA A 265 -5.58 -30.76 -25.72
C ALA A 265 -6.65 -29.74 -25.29
N GLY A 266 -7.30 -29.96 -24.14
CA GLY A 266 -8.23 -29.02 -23.54
C GLY A 266 -7.53 -27.77 -22.99
N TYR A 267 -6.40 -27.98 -22.29
CA TYR A 267 -5.58 -26.91 -21.74
C TYR A 267 -4.98 -26.02 -22.82
N ASP A 268 -4.39 -26.60 -23.86
CA ASP A 268 -3.78 -25.86 -24.98
C ASP A 268 -4.81 -25.04 -25.75
N ARG A 269 -6.02 -25.60 -25.96
CA ARG A 269 -7.12 -24.87 -26.59
C ARG A 269 -7.59 -23.70 -25.72
N GLY A 270 -7.73 -23.90 -24.41
CA GLY A 270 -8.09 -22.84 -23.47
C GLY A 270 -7.02 -21.75 -23.36
N TYR A 271 -5.74 -22.15 -23.35
CA TYR A 271 -4.60 -21.25 -23.31
C TYR A 271 -4.48 -20.43 -24.60
N ALA A 272 -4.68 -21.05 -25.78
CA ALA A 272 -4.67 -20.35 -27.06
C ALA A 272 -5.82 -19.34 -27.18
N ASP A 273 -7.02 -19.70 -26.75
CA ASP A 273 -8.17 -18.78 -26.72
C ASP A 273 -7.96 -17.60 -25.75
N ALA A 274 -7.36 -17.86 -24.57
CA ALA A 274 -7.00 -16.81 -23.62
C ALA A 274 -5.89 -15.91 -24.18
N LYS A 275 -4.85 -16.49 -24.78
CA LYS A 275 -3.75 -15.76 -25.42
C LYS A 275 -4.26 -14.87 -26.55
N ALA A 276 -5.17 -15.36 -27.39
CA ALA A 276 -5.79 -14.57 -28.46
C ALA A 276 -6.67 -13.41 -27.94
N ARG A 277 -7.18 -13.50 -26.70
CA ARG A 277 -7.96 -12.44 -26.05
C ARG A 277 -7.11 -11.41 -25.30
N PHE A 278 -5.92 -11.80 -24.85
CA PHE A 278 -5.07 -10.96 -23.98
C PHE A 278 -3.76 -10.50 -24.62
N GLU A 279 -3.34 -11.05 -25.77
CA GLU A 279 -2.31 -10.43 -26.59
C GLU A 279 -2.93 -9.41 -27.56
N PRO A 280 -2.55 -8.12 -27.49
CA PRO A 280 -2.93 -7.16 -28.53
C PRO A 280 -2.24 -7.52 -29.85
N ALA A 281 -2.98 -7.48 -30.95
CA ALA A 281 -2.49 -7.78 -32.30
C ALA A 281 -1.21 -6.97 -32.66
N PRO A 282 -0.31 -7.52 -33.49
CA PRO A 282 1.01 -6.93 -33.77
C PRO A 282 1.01 -5.64 -34.62
N ASP A 283 -0.15 -5.09 -34.98
CA ASP A 283 -0.29 -4.02 -35.97
C ASP A 283 -0.49 -2.60 -35.40
N PHE A 284 0.01 -2.30 -34.20
CA PHE A 284 -0.13 -0.95 -33.60
C PHE A 284 1.13 -0.08 -33.58
N LEU A 285 2.00 -0.16 -34.59
CA LEU A 285 3.06 0.85 -34.74
C LEU A 285 3.08 1.40 -36.16
N PRO A 286 2.28 2.43 -36.48
CA PRO A 286 2.54 3.25 -37.65
C PRO A 286 3.86 4.03 -37.45
N GLU A 287 4.59 4.24 -38.53
CA GLU A 287 5.82 5.05 -38.54
C GLU A 287 5.58 6.42 -37.87
N GLY A 288 6.32 6.70 -36.80
CA GLY A 288 6.14 7.90 -35.95
C GLY A 288 5.69 7.64 -34.50
N ALA A 289 5.82 6.40 -34.02
CA ALA A 289 5.22 5.86 -32.79
C ALA A 289 5.64 6.43 -31.41
N LEU A 290 6.21 7.63 -31.34
CA LEU A 290 6.15 8.42 -30.12
C LEU A 290 5.70 9.83 -30.49
N GLY A 291 4.40 10.10 -30.29
CA GLY A 291 3.91 11.48 -30.23
C GLY A 291 4.75 12.28 -29.23
N LYS A 292 4.88 13.59 -29.45
CA LYS A 292 5.74 14.46 -28.60
C LYS A 292 5.47 14.30 -27.11
N GLU A 293 4.23 13.97 -26.74
CA GLU A 293 3.82 13.66 -25.37
C GLU A 293 4.30 12.30 -24.86
N GLY A 294 4.30 11.25 -25.69
CA GLY A 294 4.88 9.95 -25.35
C GLY A 294 6.39 10.04 -25.14
N VAL A 295 7.11 10.79 -25.99
CA VAL A 295 8.54 11.08 -25.78
C VAL A 295 8.73 11.86 -24.49
N ALA A 296 7.87 12.83 -24.18
CA ALA A 296 7.96 13.65 -22.97
C ALA A 296 7.66 12.83 -21.70
N ALA A 297 6.66 11.94 -21.72
CA ALA A 297 6.30 11.06 -20.62
C ALA A 297 7.38 9.99 -20.36
N PHE A 298 7.96 9.45 -21.43
CA PHE A 298 9.10 8.55 -21.33
C PHE A 298 10.34 9.28 -20.79
N ARG A 299 10.61 10.50 -21.26
CA ARG A 299 11.71 11.35 -20.78
C ARG A 299 11.52 11.79 -19.32
N ALA A 300 10.29 12.09 -18.91
CA ALA A 300 9.96 12.43 -17.52
C ALA A 300 10.13 11.22 -16.58
N SER A 301 9.67 10.04 -17.00
CA SER A 301 9.87 8.78 -16.28
C SER A 301 11.35 8.39 -16.19
N ALA A 302 12.11 8.60 -17.27
CA ALA A 302 13.55 8.36 -17.30
C ALA A 302 14.34 9.38 -16.44
N ARG A 303 13.89 10.64 -16.34
CA ARG A 303 14.47 11.67 -15.43
C ARG A 303 14.31 11.32 -13.95
N LEU A 304 13.30 10.51 -13.60
CA LEU A 304 13.01 10.09 -12.23
C LEU A 304 13.78 8.84 -11.80
N GLN A 305 14.42 8.11 -12.72
CA GLN A 305 15.23 6.93 -12.41
C GLN A 305 16.61 7.31 -11.83
N LYS A 306 16.63 7.72 -10.56
CA LYS A 306 17.86 7.75 -9.75
C LYS A 306 18.55 6.38 -9.67
N GLY A 307 17.80 5.30 -9.89
CA GLY A 307 18.30 3.92 -9.90
C GLY A 307 19.33 3.62 -10.99
N GLY A 308 19.24 4.24 -12.17
CA GLY A 308 20.18 3.98 -13.28
C GLY A 308 21.59 4.51 -13.00
N ILE A 309 21.70 5.67 -12.35
CA ILE A 309 22.99 6.24 -11.94
C ILE A 309 23.60 5.42 -10.80
N ILE A 310 22.78 4.97 -9.84
CA ILE A 310 23.25 4.16 -8.72
C ILE A 310 23.71 2.77 -9.19
N ALA A 311 22.89 2.09 -10.02
CA ALA A 311 23.22 0.78 -10.55
C ALA A 311 24.42 0.84 -11.51
N GLY A 312 24.44 1.79 -12.46
CA GLY A 312 25.57 2.00 -13.36
C GLY A 312 26.85 2.39 -12.62
N GLY A 313 26.74 3.22 -11.58
CA GLY A 313 27.86 3.59 -10.71
C GLY A 313 28.43 2.40 -9.94
N LEU A 314 27.57 1.55 -9.37
CA LEU A 314 27.97 0.36 -8.62
C LEU A 314 28.69 -0.66 -9.53
N CYS A 315 28.12 -0.94 -10.72
CA CYS A 315 28.75 -1.83 -11.70
C CYS A 315 30.06 -1.26 -12.26
N GLY A 316 30.12 0.04 -12.52
CA GLY A 316 31.33 0.72 -12.99
C GLY A 316 32.47 0.68 -11.96
N LEU A 317 32.17 0.99 -10.69
CA LEU A 317 33.14 0.94 -9.60
C LEU A 317 33.59 -0.50 -9.30
N GLY A 318 32.67 -1.46 -9.33
CA GLY A 318 33.01 -2.88 -9.18
C GLY A 318 33.95 -3.38 -10.26
N GLY A 319 33.68 -3.04 -11.54
CA GLY A 319 34.55 -3.43 -12.65
C GLY A 319 35.93 -2.77 -12.60
N ALA A 320 36.01 -1.49 -12.22
CA ALA A 320 37.27 -0.79 -12.02
C ALA A 320 38.10 -1.40 -10.87
N GLY A 321 37.45 -1.79 -9.77
CA GLY A 321 38.10 -2.47 -8.65
C GLY A 321 38.73 -3.80 -9.07
N LEU A 322 37.98 -4.62 -9.82
CA LEU A 322 38.48 -5.89 -10.36
C LEU A 322 39.64 -5.70 -11.34
N ALA A 323 39.61 -4.66 -12.17
CA ALA A 323 40.70 -4.35 -13.09
C ALA A 323 41.99 -3.94 -12.35
N VAL A 324 41.88 -3.15 -11.28
CA VAL A 324 43.02 -2.79 -10.41
C VAL A 324 43.59 -4.03 -9.73
N THR A 325 42.73 -4.91 -9.20
CA THR A 325 43.16 -6.18 -8.60
C THR A 325 43.85 -7.09 -9.61
N GLY A 326 43.32 -7.19 -10.84
CA GLY A 326 43.94 -7.96 -11.91
C GLY A 326 45.32 -7.43 -12.33
N PHE A 327 45.48 -6.11 -12.37
CA PHE A 327 46.78 -5.48 -12.63
C PHE A 327 47.81 -5.78 -11.52
N ILE A 328 47.39 -5.71 -10.24
CA ILE A 328 48.25 -6.03 -9.10
C ILE A 328 48.66 -7.51 -9.13
N LEU A 329 47.75 -8.44 -9.42
CA LEU A 329 48.04 -9.87 -9.54
C LEU A 329 49.02 -10.18 -10.68
N THR A 330 48.86 -9.49 -11.81
CA THR A 330 49.77 -9.62 -12.96
C THR A 330 51.18 -9.15 -12.59
N GLN A 331 51.31 -8.06 -11.83
CA GLN A 331 52.62 -7.60 -11.34
C GLN A 331 53.22 -8.51 -10.25
N ALA A 332 52.39 -9.20 -9.48
CA ALA A 332 52.81 -10.17 -8.47
C ALA A 332 53.27 -11.52 -9.06
N GLY A 333 53.20 -11.69 -10.39
CA GLY A 333 53.63 -12.90 -11.10
C GLY A 333 52.52 -13.92 -11.34
N ASP A 334 51.29 -13.65 -10.89
CA ASP A 334 50.11 -14.48 -11.17
C ASP A 334 49.39 -13.96 -12.42
N ALA A 335 49.94 -14.28 -13.59
CA ALA A 335 49.39 -13.85 -14.88
C ALA A 335 48.02 -14.48 -15.17
N ALA A 336 47.74 -15.69 -14.68
CA ALA A 336 46.46 -16.36 -14.90
C ALA A 336 45.35 -15.74 -14.05
N GLY A 337 45.61 -15.48 -12.76
CA GLY A 337 44.67 -14.76 -11.90
C GLY A 337 44.45 -13.31 -12.36
N GLY A 338 45.52 -12.65 -12.81
CA GLY A 338 45.47 -11.28 -13.31
C GLY A 338 44.61 -11.12 -14.56
N THR A 339 44.74 -12.03 -15.53
CA THR A 339 43.95 -12.01 -16.78
C THR A 339 42.46 -12.26 -16.53
N VAL A 340 42.11 -13.24 -15.70
CA VAL A 340 40.71 -13.52 -15.34
C VAL A 340 40.03 -12.32 -14.67
N MET A 341 40.74 -11.64 -13.76
CA MET A 341 40.20 -10.48 -13.05
C MET A 341 40.05 -9.26 -13.97
N LEU A 342 40.96 -9.07 -14.92
CA LEU A 342 40.86 -8.03 -15.94
C LEU A 342 39.68 -8.27 -16.90
N GLU A 343 39.49 -9.50 -17.38
CA GLU A 343 38.37 -9.85 -18.25
C GLU A 343 37.02 -9.69 -17.53
N THR A 344 36.93 -10.16 -16.29
CA THR A 344 35.72 -10.04 -15.47
C THR A 344 35.43 -8.56 -15.15
N GLY A 345 36.46 -7.78 -14.85
CA GLY A 345 36.33 -6.33 -14.65
C GLY A 345 35.84 -5.61 -15.90
N ALA A 346 36.37 -5.96 -17.08
CA ALA A 346 35.97 -5.36 -18.36
C ALA A 346 34.50 -5.67 -18.71
N VAL A 347 34.05 -6.93 -18.52
CA VAL A 347 32.66 -7.32 -18.75
C VAL A 347 31.73 -6.57 -17.80
N LEU A 348 32.08 -6.50 -16.50
CA LEU A 348 31.26 -5.83 -15.49
C LEU A 348 31.17 -4.31 -15.74
N SER A 349 32.25 -3.67 -16.18
CA SER A 349 32.25 -2.27 -16.60
C SER A 349 31.44 -2.05 -17.88
N ALA A 350 31.48 -2.98 -18.84
CA ALA A 350 30.68 -2.90 -20.05
C ALA A 350 29.17 -2.99 -19.76
N MET A 351 28.78 -3.77 -18.75
CA MET A 351 27.37 -3.83 -18.30
C MET A 351 26.87 -2.52 -17.71
N ALA A 352 27.74 -1.60 -17.28
CA ALA A 352 27.35 -0.28 -16.79
C ALA A 352 26.99 0.71 -17.92
N ILE A 353 27.48 0.48 -19.14
CA ILE A 353 27.30 1.36 -20.31
C ILE A 353 25.81 1.63 -20.63
N PRO A 354 24.90 0.63 -20.74
CA PRO A 354 23.50 0.92 -21.03
C PRO A 354 22.83 1.78 -19.95
N PHE A 355 23.17 1.59 -18.68
CA PHE A 355 22.60 2.37 -17.56
C PHE A 355 23.10 3.82 -17.55
N LEU A 356 24.40 4.03 -17.83
CA LEU A 356 25.00 5.36 -17.88
C LEU A 356 24.61 6.12 -19.17
N ALA A 357 24.53 5.44 -20.31
CA ALA A 357 24.07 6.02 -21.57
C ALA A 357 22.62 6.51 -21.48
N LEU A 358 21.74 5.70 -20.85
CA LEU A 358 20.37 6.11 -20.57
C LEU A 358 20.31 7.35 -19.65
N SER A 359 21.22 7.45 -18.68
CA SER A 359 21.28 8.61 -17.77
C SER A 359 21.75 9.91 -18.46
N LEU A 360 22.61 9.80 -19.48
CA LEU A 360 23.15 10.94 -20.23
C LEU A 360 22.18 11.46 -21.29
N LEU A 361 21.48 10.57 -22.00
CA LEU A 361 20.49 10.93 -23.03
C LEU A 361 19.24 11.63 -22.47
N VAL A 362 19.01 11.50 -21.16
CA VAL A 362 17.85 12.06 -20.46
C VAL A 362 18.06 13.53 -20.05
N ARG A 363 19.32 14.02 -20.08
CA ARG A 363 19.69 15.39 -19.69
C ARG A 363 19.60 16.42 -20.81
N TYR A 364 19.55 16.03 -22.09
CA TYR A 364 19.43 16.95 -23.24
C TYR A 364 18.01 17.02 -23.81
#